data_AF-A0A1G7HYL5-F1
#
_entry.id   AF-A0A1G7HYL5-F1
#
_cell.length_a   1.000
_cell.length_b   1.000
_cell.length_c   1.000
_cell.angle_alpha   90.00
_cell.angle_beta   90.00
_cell.angle_gamma   90.00
#
_symmetry.space_group_name_H-M   'P 1'
#
loop_
_entity.id
_entity.type
_entity.pdbx_description
1 polymer ?
#
loop_
_entity_poly.entity_id
_entity_poly.type
_entity_poly.pdbx_seq_one_letter_code
_entity_poly.pdbx_strand_id
1 'polypeptide(L)'
;MLLVVDGANVVGSRPDGWWRDRAGAAERLATQLAAARRSGALAALGDRVVLVLEGEARGAAVPEDLEVLLAPRDGDSTMVELVHESPDEVTVVTADRELIRLVTALGARTVSPRTLLRIMEP
;
A
#
# COMPACT_ATOMS: atom_id res chain seq x y z
N MET A 1 10.74 -5.11 9.75
CA MET A 1 9.27 -5.00 9.63
C MET A 1 8.92 -4.45 8.26
N LEU A 2 8.00 -5.12 7.56
CA LEU A 2 7.54 -4.75 6.22
C LEU A 2 6.18 -4.06 6.29
N LEU A 3 6.06 -2.88 5.70
CA LEU A 3 4.79 -2.21 5.43
C LEU A 3 4.37 -2.50 3.99
N VAL A 4 3.23 -3.16 3.81
CA VAL A 4 2.64 -3.38 2.49
C VAL A 4 1.39 -2.53 2.35
N VAL A 5 1.31 -1.74 1.29
CA VAL A 5 0.23 -0.79 1.04
C VAL A 5 -0.58 -1.23 -0.17
N ASP A 6 -1.86 -1.47 0.05
CA ASP A 6 -2.82 -1.70 -1.03
C ASP A 6 -3.15 -0.37 -1.71
N GLY A 7 -2.59 -0.16 -2.91
CA GLY A 7 -2.75 1.09 -3.65
C GLY A 7 -4.21 1.37 -4.02
N ALA A 8 -4.95 0.35 -4.42
CA ALA A 8 -6.34 0.49 -4.86
C ALA A 8 -7.25 0.87 -3.68
N ASN A 9 -7.11 0.21 -2.53
CA ASN A 9 -7.88 0.54 -1.34
C ASN A 9 -7.52 1.93 -0.79
N VAL A 10 -6.23 2.32 -0.82
CA VAL A 10 -5.81 3.62 -0.30
C VAL A 10 -6.28 4.77 -1.19
N VAL A 11 -6.08 4.67 -2.50
CA VAL A 11 -6.60 5.64 -3.47
C VAL A 11 -8.13 5.69 -3.40
N GLY A 12 -8.79 4.53 -3.37
CA GLY A 12 -10.25 4.41 -3.28
C GLY A 12 -10.88 5.00 -2.01
N SER A 13 -10.08 5.16 -0.94
CA SER A 13 -10.55 5.76 0.32
C SER A 13 -10.76 7.29 0.26
N ARG A 14 -10.31 7.95 -0.82
CA ARG A 14 -10.43 9.40 -1.01
C ARG A 14 -11.43 9.75 -2.13
N PRO A 15 -12.35 10.70 -1.91
CA PRO A 15 -13.26 11.18 -2.95
C PRO A 15 -12.59 12.26 -3.82
N ASP A 16 -11.43 11.97 -4.40
CA ASP A 16 -10.59 12.94 -5.13
C ASP A 16 -10.72 12.83 -6.66
N GLY A 17 -11.64 12.01 -7.17
CA GLY A 17 -11.81 11.81 -8.61
C GLY A 17 -10.88 10.76 -9.24
N TRP A 18 -10.18 9.94 -8.43
CA TRP A 18 -9.21 8.93 -8.88
C TRP A 18 -9.68 8.04 -10.04
N TRP A 19 -10.98 7.76 -10.17
CA TRP A 19 -11.51 6.90 -11.23
C TRP A 19 -11.28 7.46 -12.63
N ARG A 20 -11.04 8.77 -12.77
CA ARG A 20 -10.75 9.42 -14.06
C ARG A 20 -9.29 9.22 -14.50
N ASP A 21 -8.39 9.03 -13.55
CA ASP A 21 -6.95 8.91 -13.77
C ASP A 21 -6.35 8.04 -12.66
N ARG A 22 -6.41 6.72 -12.87
CA ARG A 22 -5.95 5.74 -11.89
C ARG A 22 -4.43 5.73 -11.76
N ALA A 23 -3.72 5.87 -12.88
CA ALA A 23 -2.26 5.95 -12.90
C ALA A 23 -1.80 7.18 -12.11
N GLY A 24 -2.28 8.39 -12.45
CA GLY A 24 -1.90 9.60 -11.73
C GLY A 24 -2.31 9.58 -10.25
N ALA A 25 -3.41 8.92 -9.88
CA ALA A 25 -3.76 8.73 -8.46
C ALA A 25 -2.73 7.85 -7.72
N ALA A 26 -2.28 6.76 -8.34
CA ALA A 26 -1.22 5.93 -7.80
C ALA A 26 0.14 6.65 -7.75
N GLU A 27 0.48 7.47 -8.74
CA GLU A 27 1.70 8.31 -8.73
C GLU A 27 1.73 9.26 -7.53
N ARG A 28 0.60 9.93 -7.26
CA ARG A 28 0.48 10.84 -6.10
C ARG A 28 0.64 10.08 -4.79
N LEU A 29 0.04 8.89 -4.66
CA LEU A 29 0.20 8.04 -3.49
C LEU A 29 1.67 7.59 -3.32
N ALA A 30 2.30 7.11 -4.39
CA ALA A 30 3.70 6.69 -4.39
C ALA A 30 4.64 7.83 -3.95
N THR A 31 4.41 9.04 -4.48
CA THR A 31 5.18 10.24 -4.10
C THR A 31 5.04 10.57 -2.61
N GLN A 32 3.82 10.49 -2.06
CA GLN A 32 3.56 10.72 -0.64
C GLN A 32 4.22 9.66 0.25
N LEU A 33 4.13 8.39 -0.14
CA LEU A 33 4.77 7.27 0.58
C LEU A 33 6.29 7.42 0.62
N ALA A 34 6.91 7.76 -0.52
CA ALA A 34 8.36 7.98 -0.59
C ALA A 34 8.79 9.15 0.31
N ALA A 35 8.03 10.26 0.31
CA ALA A 35 8.29 11.38 1.20
C ALA A 35 8.15 11.01 2.69
N ALA A 36 7.08 10.32 3.07
CA ALA A 36 6.83 9.88 4.45
C ALA A 36 7.83 8.82 4.94
N ARG A 37 8.32 7.96 4.03
CA ARG A 37 9.42 7.03 4.32
C ARG A 37 10.70 7.78 4.61
N ARG A 38 11.08 8.75 3.77
CA ARG A 38 12.31 9.55 3.94
C ARG A 38 12.31 10.38 5.23
N SER A 39 11.15 10.89 5.66
CA SER A 39 11.03 11.63 6.92
C SER A 39 11.00 10.73 8.15
N GLY A 40 10.90 9.40 7.99
CA GLY A 40 10.76 8.44 9.09
C GLY A 40 9.35 8.35 9.67
N ALA A 41 8.36 9.04 9.10
CA ALA A 41 6.98 9.04 9.59
C ALA A 41 6.34 7.64 9.59
N LEU A 42 6.81 6.75 8.70
CA LEU A 42 6.31 5.37 8.58
C LEU A 42 7.04 4.36 9.47
N ALA A 43 8.08 4.74 10.21
CA ALA A 43 8.94 3.80 10.95
C ALA A 43 8.16 2.92 11.94
N ALA A 44 7.10 3.46 12.57
CA ALA A 44 6.24 2.68 13.48
C ALA A 44 5.40 1.59 12.77
N LEU A 45 5.19 1.74 11.46
CA LEU A 45 4.44 0.79 10.63
C LEU A 45 5.37 -0.22 9.94
N GLY A 46 6.55 0.23 9.53
CA GLY A 46 7.62 -0.60 8.96
C GLY A 46 8.71 0.23 8.26
N ASP A 47 9.95 -0.25 8.30
CA ASP A 47 11.11 0.44 7.72
C ASP A 47 11.23 0.21 6.21
N ARG A 48 10.74 -0.94 5.74
CA ARG A 48 10.59 -1.28 4.32
C ARG A 48 9.15 -1.05 3.91
N VAL A 49 8.93 -0.38 2.79
CA VAL A 49 7.60 -0.01 2.30
C VAL A 49 7.43 -0.54 0.87
N VAL A 50 6.43 -1.38 0.66
CA VAL A 50 6.02 -1.91 -0.64
C VAL A 50 4.63 -1.39 -0.98
N LEU A 51 4.50 -0.74 -2.13
CA LEU A 51 3.22 -0.34 -2.69
C LEU A 51 2.77 -1.38 -3.73
N VAL A 52 1.60 -1.97 -3.56
CA VAL A 52 1.00 -2.90 -4.53
C VAL A 52 0.05 -2.15 -5.45
N LEU A 53 0.27 -2.26 -6.76
CA LEU A 53 -0.55 -1.63 -7.81
C LEU A 53 -1.14 -2.67 -8.74
N GLU A 54 -2.39 -2.47 -9.14
CA GLU A 54 -3.13 -3.36 -10.04
C GLU A 54 -3.81 -2.62 -11.19
N GLY A 55 -4.25 -3.36 -12.21
CA GLY A 55 -4.98 -2.80 -13.35
C GLY A 55 -4.26 -1.65 -14.03
N GLU A 56 -5.00 -0.56 -14.30
CA GLU A 56 -4.49 0.67 -14.93
C GLU A 56 -3.50 1.44 -14.03
N ALA A 57 -3.55 1.25 -12.71
CA ALA A 57 -2.65 1.93 -11.78
C ALA A 57 -1.18 1.49 -11.98
N ARG A 58 -0.95 0.33 -12.61
CA ARG A 58 0.40 -0.17 -12.95
C ARG A 58 1.17 0.75 -13.90
N GLY A 59 0.48 1.65 -14.60
CA GLY A 59 1.10 2.66 -15.47
C GLY A 59 1.68 3.87 -14.74
N ALA A 60 1.61 3.92 -13.41
CA ALA A 60 2.12 5.04 -12.61
C ALA A 60 3.64 5.22 -12.73
N ALA A 61 4.10 6.45 -12.94
CA ALA A 61 5.47 6.86 -12.67
C ALA A 61 5.75 6.92 -11.16
N VAL A 62 6.59 6.01 -10.67
CA VAL A 62 6.88 5.86 -9.23
C VAL A 62 8.30 6.32 -8.89
N PRO A 63 8.54 6.90 -7.69
CA PRO A 63 9.88 7.24 -7.24
C PRO A 63 10.81 6.02 -7.18
N GLU A 64 12.06 6.16 -7.62
CA GLU A 64 13.06 5.08 -7.63
C GLU A 64 13.37 4.51 -6.24
N ASP A 65 13.17 5.32 -5.19
CA ASP A 65 13.42 4.95 -3.79
C ASP A 65 12.20 4.33 -3.09
N LEU A 66 11.15 3.98 -3.83
CA LEU A 66 9.98 3.26 -3.33
C LEU A 66 9.89 1.88 -4.00
N GLU A 67 9.77 0.82 -3.19
CA GLU A 67 9.52 -0.52 -3.70
C GLU A 67 8.06 -0.61 -4.16
N VAL A 68 7.85 -0.96 -5.43
CA VAL A 68 6.51 -1.08 -6.03
C VAL A 68 6.38 -2.45 -6.66
N LEU A 69 5.30 -3.13 -6.30
CA LEU A 69 4.98 -4.45 -6.82
C LEU A 69 3.71 -4.39 -7.67
N LEU A 70 3.86 -4.73 -8.94
CA LEU A 70 2.76 -4.71 -9.90
C LEU A 70 2.04 -6.06 -9.86
N ALA A 71 0.81 -6.07 -9.33
CA ALA A 71 -0.01 -7.25 -9.24
C ALA A 71 -0.27 -7.83 -10.65
N PRO A 72 0.09 -9.09 -10.91
CA PRO A 72 -0.10 -9.71 -12.23
C PRO A 72 -1.58 -9.96 -12.52
N ARG A 73 -2.36 -10.31 -11.49
CA ARG A 73 -3.79 -10.63 -11.58
C ARG A 73 -4.64 -9.61 -10.83
N ASP A 74 -4.50 -9.58 -9.51
CA ASP A 74 -5.26 -8.75 -8.59
C ASP A 74 -4.42 -8.41 -7.34
N GLY A 75 -4.73 -7.28 -6.72
CA GLY A 75 -4.07 -6.80 -5.51
C GLY A 75 -4.20 -7.81 -4.37
N ASP A 76 -5.40 -8.30 -4.07
CA ASP A 76 -5.68 -9.13 -2.90
C ASP A 76 -4.84 -10.41 -2.86
N SER A 77 -4.81 -11.20 -3.94
CA SER A 77 -4.01 -12.42 -4.03
C SER A 77 -2.53 -12.13 -3.86
N THR A 78 -2.07 -11.02 -4.45
CA THR A 78 -0.69 -10.55 -4.37
C THR A 78 -0.31 -10.14 -2.94
N MET A 79 -1.22 -9.47 -2.23
CA MET A 79 -1.05 -9.08 -0.83
C MET A 79 -0.96 -10.32 0.08
N VAL A 80 -1.84 -11.31 -0.13
CA VAL A 80 -1.83 -12.58 0.62
C VAL A 80 -0.53 -13.36 0.37
N GLU A 81 -0.09 -13.47 -0.88
CA GLU A 81 1.17 -14.13 -1.24
C GLU A 81 2.37 -13.42 -0.61
N LEU A 82 2.43 -12.08 -0.69
CA LEU A 82 3.51 -11.31 -0.09
C LEU A 82 3.56 -11.46 1.43
N VAL A 83 2.41 -11.52 2.11
CA VAL A 83 2.37 -11.77 3.56
C VAL A 83 2.84 -13.19 3.88
N HIS A 84 2.41 -14.19 3.10
CA HIS A 84 2.77 -15.59 3.33
C HIS A 84 4.26 -15.87 3.18
N GLU A 85 4.89 -15.28 2.15
CA GLU A 85 6.29 -15.51 1.81
C GLU A 85 7.25 -14.59 2.60
N SER A 86 6.74 -13.61 3.35
CA SER A 86 7.60 -12.69 4.09
C SER A 86 8.19 -13.35 5.33
N PRO A 87 9.52 -13.32 5.51
CA PRO A 87 10.15 -13.75 6.76
C PRO A 87 10.05 -12.70 7.88
N ASP A 88 9.64 -11.47 7.54
CA ASP A 88 9.55 -10.34 8.46
C ASP A 88 8.12 -10.18 9.03
N GLU A 89 7.98 -9.49 10.16
CA GLU A 89 6.67 -9.00 10.59
C GLU A 89 6.06 -8.04 9.55
N VAL A 90 4.83 -8.32 9.12
CA VAL A 90 4.11 -7.55 8.08
C VAL A 90 3.00 -6.69 8.67
N THR A 91 2.95 -5.43 8.25
CA THR A 91 1.81 -4.52 8.42
C THR A 91 1.16 -4.28 7.07
N VAL A 92 -0.11 -4.63 6.92
CA VAL A 92 -0.89 -4.39 5.69
C VAL A 92 -1.76 -3.15 5.85
N VAL A 93 -1.72 -2.24 4.88
CA VAL A 93 -2.66 -1.12 4.79
C VAL A 93 -3.76 -1.47 3.80
N THR A 94 -4.97 -1.70 4.28
CA THR A 94 -6.17 -1.93 3.46
C THR A 94 -7.44 -1.67 4.27
N ALA A 95 -8.56 -1.45 3.60
CA ALA A 95 -9.89 -1.37 4.21
C ALA A 95 -10.78 -2.58 3.85
N ASP A 96 -10.31 -3.47 2.97
CA ASP A 96 -11.07 -4.65 2.56
C ASP A 96 -11.17 -5.65 3.72
N ARG A 97 -12.41 -5.99 4.10
CA ARG A 97 -12.68 -6.84 5.28
C ARG A 97 -12.26 -8.28 5.06
N GLU A 98 -12.37 -8.78 3.84
CA GLU A 98 -11.98 -10.14 3.52
C GLU A 98 -10.47 -10.26 3.44
N LEU A 99 -9.80 -9.28 2.81
CA LEU A 99 -8.34 -9.23 2.81
C LEU A 99 -7.78 -9.11 4.23
N ILE A 100 -8.35 -8.25 5.08
CA ILE A 100 -7.99 -8.14 6.51
C ILE A 100 -8.08 -9.52 7.18
N ARG A 101 -9.19 -10.23 6.99
CA ARG A 101 -9.39 -11.56 7.58
C ARG A 101 -8.29 -12.53 7.13
N LEU A 102 -7.96 -12.54 5.84
CA LEU A 102 -6.96 -13.43 5.25
C LEU A 102 -5.54 -13.13 5.75
N VAL A 103 -5.10 -11.88 5.67
CA VAL A 103 -3.72 -11.51 6.04
C VAL A 103 -3.49 -11.59 7.55
N THR A 104 -4.50 -11.30 8.37
CA THR A 104 -4.40 -11.49 9.83
C THR A 104 -4.33 -12.96 10.21
N ALA A 105 -5.00 -13.86 9.47
CA ALA A 105 -4.85 -15.30 9.68
C ALA A 105 -3.42 -15.79 9.37
N LEU A 106 -2.67 -15.07 8.54
CA LEU A 106 -1.26 -15.29 8.25
C LEU A 106 -0.30 -14.56 9.22
N GLY A 107 -0.83 -13.86 10.24
CA GLY A 107 -0.03 -13.17 11.26
C GLY A 107 0.27 -11.69 10.96
N ALA A 108 -0.25 -11.13 9.87
CA ALA A 108 -0.06 -9.71 9.59
C ALA A 108 -0.91 -8.82 10.51
N ARG A 109 -0.33 -7.67 10.88
CA ARG A 109 -1.08 -6.55 11.46
C ARG A 109 -1.74 -5.76 10.35
N THR A 110 -2.84 -5.07 10.64
CA THR A 110 -3.55 -4.27 9.66
C THR A 110 -3.74 -2.83 10.11
N VAL A 111 -3.63 -1.89 9.18
CA VAL A 111 -3.83 -0.45 9.41
C VAL A 111 -4.82 0.08 8.37
N SER A 112 -5.74 0.94 8.78
CA SER A 112 -6.69 1.54 7.84
C SER A 112 -5.99 2.54 6.88
N PRO A 113 -6.46 2.68 5.63
CA PRO A 113 -5.99 3.72 4.74
C PRO A 113 -6.03 5.11 5.36
N ARG A 114 -7.12 5.43 6.09
CA ARG A 114 -7.27 6.70 6.78
C ARG A 114 -6.14 6.97 7.79
N THR A 115 -5.71 5.95 8.52
CA THR A 115 -4.60 6.06 9.47
C THR A 115 -3.30 6.36 8.74
N LEU A 116 -3.00 5.62 7.66
CA LEU A 116 -1.82 5.86 6.83
C LEU A 116 -1.82 7.30 6.29
N LEU A 117 -2.93 7.72 5.68
CA LEU A 117 -3.07 9.04 5.08
C LEU A 117 -2.81 10.17 6.08
N ARG A 118 -3.30 10.05 7.32
CA ARG A 118 -3.04 11.01 8.41
C ARG A 118 -1.57 11.03 8.85
N ILE A 119 -0.87 9.90 8.81
CA ILE A 119 0.56 9.84 9.13
C ILE A 119 1.39 10.53 8.04
N MET A 120 0.94 10.48 6.78
CA MET A 120 1.61 11.13 5.65
C MET A 120 1.24 12.61 5.49
N GLU A 121 0.26 13.11 6.25
CA GLU A 121 -0.03 14.54 6.32
C GLU A 121 1.11 15.25 7.08
N PRO A 122 1.65 16.36 6.55
CA PRO A 122 2.76 17.09 7.16
C PRO A 122 2.37 17.81 8.47
#